data_AF-A0A7S2I2T7-F1
#
_entry.id   AF-A0A7S2I2T7-F1
#
_cell.length_a   1.000
_cell.length_b   1.000
_cell.length_c   1.000
_cell.angle_alpha   90.00
_cell.angle_beta   90.00
_cell.angle_gamma   90.00
#
_symmetry.space_group_name_H-M   'P 1'
#
loop_
_entity.id
_entity.type
_entity.pdbx_description
1 polymer ?
#
loop_
_entity_poly.entity_id
_entity_poly.type
_entity_poly.pdbx_seq_one_letter_code
_entity_poly.pdbx_strand_id
1 'polypeptide(L)'
;DVDVDSEEGRIFMANMQLGGDITFDKLKQMLTQRLYYQVQAGRYYVALSLVEAECMRAALHCQTGLPLVPDRDTIAALRTGQTLIDASTDYEPAKNFQDSTAKCCYRFLDSEVNYAPSDLSFLLRALQNNSCEKRANFFIEVRSNRRRKQTDP
;
A
#
# COMPACT_ATOMS: atom_id res chain seq x y z
N ASP A 1 -18.29 -23.67 3.71
CA ASP A 1 -19.21 -22.52 3.79
C ASP A 1 -18.54 -21.36 4.49
N VAL A 2 -18.53 -20.20 3.84
CA VAL A 2 -18.06 -18.96 4.47
C VAL A 2 -19.25 -18.41 5.24
N ASP A 3 -19.12 -18.31 6.57
CA ASP A 3 -20.21 -17.92 7.45
C ASP A 3 -20.45 -16.41 7.36
N VAL A 4 -21.41 -16.03 6.51
CA VAL A 4 -21.74 -14.63 6.20
C VAL A 4 -22.50 -13.95 7.37
N ASP A 5 -23.00 -14.73 8.32
CA ASP A 5 -23.73 -14.22 9.49
C ASP A 5 -22.82 -13.79 10.65
N SER A 6 -21.52 -14.12 10.55
CA SER A 6 -20.48 -13.67 11.46
C SER A 6 -20.34 -12.14 11.47
N GLU A 7 -19.85 -11.59 12.58
CA GLU A 7 -19.65 -10.14 12.75
C GLU A 7 -18.72 -9.56 11.67
N GLU A 8 -17.73 -10.34 11.24
CA GLU A 8 -16.85 -10.03 10.11
C GLU A 8 -17.60 -9.99 8.76
N GLY A 9 -18.54 -10.92 8.54
CA GLY A 9 -19.41 -10.96 7.36
C GLY A 9 -20.34 -9.74 7.27
N ARG A 10 -20.83 -9.24 8.40
CA ARG A 10 -21.67 -8.03 8.44
C ARG A 10 -20.86 -6.76 8.20
N ILE A 11 -19.65 -6.65 8.76
CA ILE A 11 -18.73 -5.52 8.48
C ILE A 11 -18.32 -5.52 7.00
N PHE A 12 -18.10 -6.71 6.44
CA PHE A 12 -17.82 -6.90 5.01
C PHE A 12 -18.98 -6.37 4.14
N MET A 13 -20.23 -6.72 4.48
CA MET A 13 -21.43 -6.25 3.77
C MET A 13 -21.70 -4.76 3.99
N ALA A 14 -21.44 -4.22 5.18
CA ALA A 14 -21.66 -2.81 5.50
C ALA A 14 -20.67 -1.86 4.80
N ASN A 15 -19.40 -2.28 4.64
CA ASN A 15 -18.41 -1.55 3.85
C ASN A 15 -18.67 -1.62 2.34
N MET A 16 -19.44 -2.61 1.91
CA MET A 16 -19.92 -2.76 0.53
C MET A 16 -21.17 -1.87 0.34
N GLN A 17 -20.99 -0.55 0.41
CA GLN A 17 -22.02 0.46 0.13
C GLN A 17 -22.43 0.42 -1.36
N LEU A 18 -23.06 -0.66 -1.78
CA LEU A 18 -23.72 -0.81 -3.07
C LEU A 18 -25.20 -1.01 -2.76
N GLY A 19 -25.99 0.05 -2.85
CA GLY A 19 -27.44 -0.04 -2.74
C GLY A 19 -27.98 -0.97 -3.83
N GLY A 20 -28.40 -2.18 -3.43
CA GLY A 20 -29.05 -3.16 -4.29
C GLY A 20 -28.71 -4.60 -3.92
N ASP A 21 -29.63 -5.53 -4.21
CA ASP A 21 -29.48 -6.96 -3.92
C ASP A 21 -28.22 -7.54 -4.58
N ILE A 22 -27.30 -8.07 -3.76
CA ILE A 22 -26.04 -8.65 -4.20
C ILE A 22 -26.30 -10.11 -4.59
N THR A 23 -26.35 -10.41 -5.90
CA THR A 23 -26.51 -11.77 -6.41
C THR A 23 -25.21 -12.57 -6.34
N PHE A 24 -25.29 -13.89 -6.18
CA PHE A 24 -24.11 -14.79 -6.13
C PHE A 24 -23.17 -14.60 -7.32
N ASP A 25 -23.70 -14.49 -8.53
CA ASP A 25 -22.88 -14.27 -9.74
C ASP A 25 -22.15 -12.93 -9.71
N LYS A 26 -22.77 -11.89 -9.15
CA LYS A 26 -22.15 -10.58 -8.97
C LYS A 26 -21.05 -10.64 -7.92
N LEU A 27 -21.27 -11.36 -6.83
CA LEU A 27 -20.27 -11.57 -5.77
C LEU A 27 -19.07 -12.39 -6.31
N LYS A 28 -19.34 -13.47 -7.06
CA LYS A 28 -18.33 -14.27 -7.76
C LYS A 28 -17.56 -13.44 -8.76
N GLN A 29 -18.23 -12.61 -9.56
CA GLN A 29 -17.59 -11.74 -10.54
C GLN A 29 -16.72 -10.67 -9.85
N MET A 30 -17.21 -10.05 -8.77
CA MET A 30 -16.44 -9.06 -8.00
C MET A 30 -15.19 -9.67 -7.32
N LEU A 31 -15.31 -10.88 -6.76
CA LEU A 31 -14.19 -11.62 -6.19
C LEU A 31 -13.18 -12.05 -7.26
N THR A 32 -13.68 -12.54 -8.40
CA THR A 32 -12.84 -13.01 -9.52
C THR A 32 -12.12 -11.85 -10.20
N GLN A 33 -12.81 -10.72 -10.39
CA GLN A 33 -12.24 -9.50 -10.98
C GLN A 33 -11.34 -8.73 -10.00
N ARG A 34 -11.16 -9.23 -8.76
CA ARG A 34 -10.37 -8.56 -7.70
C ARG A 34 -10.83 -7.12 -7.44
N LEU A 35 -12.08 -6.79 -7.78
CA LEU A 35 -12.66 -5.44 -7.67
C LEU A 35 -12.91 -5.01 -6.22
N TYR A 36 -12.74 -5.93 -5.26
CA TYR A 36 -12.86 -5.63 -3.83
C TYR A 36 -11.77 -4.69 -3.30
N TYR A 37 -10.69 -4.56 -4.06
CA TYR A 37 -9.57 -3.71 -3.71
C TYR A 37 -9.76 -2.39 -4.43
N GLN A 38 -10.26 -1.40 -3.69
CA GLN A 38 -10.34 -0.02 -4.15
C GLN A 38 -8.92 0.57 -4.24
N VAL A 39 -8.13 0.06 -5.19
CA VAL A 39 -6.91 0.73 -5.64
C VAL A 39 -7.38 2.06 -6.20
N GLN A 40 -6.96 3.15 -5.57
CA GLN A 40 -7.31 4.48 -6.02
C GLN A 40 -6.53 4.74 -7.31
N ALA A 41 -7.26 4.92 -8.41
CA ALA A 41 -6.66 5.27 -9.69
C ALA A 41 -5.86 6.57 -9.55
N GLY A 42 -4.72 6.66 -10.25
CA GLY A 42 -3.85 7.83 -10.21
C GLY A 42 -2.99 7.97 -8.94
N ARG A 43 -3.03 7.01 -8.01
CA ARG A 43 -2.19 7.03 -6.80
C ARG A 43 -1.00 6.09 -6.93
N TYR A 44 0.19 6.65 -6.71
CA TYR A 44 1.46 5.94 -6.83
C TYR A 44 2.25 6.03 -5.54
N TYR A 45 3.12 5.04 -5.33
CA TYR A 45 4.01 4.95 -4.19
C TYR A 45 5.42 4.80 -4.74
N VAL A 46 6.34 5.66 -4.29
CA VAL A 46 7.75 5.65 -4.71
C VAL A 46 8.64 5.65 -3.46
N ALA A 47 9.67 4.81 -3.46
CA ALA A 47 10.73 4.88 -2.46
C ALA A 47 11.76 5.91 -2.89
N LEU A 48 12.13 6.81 -1.98
CA LEU A 48 13.12 7.84 -2.21
C LEU A 48 14.37 7.59 -1.37
N SER A 49 15.52 7.92 -1.92
CA SER A 49 16.74 8.11 -1.13
C SER A 49 16.60 9.34 -0.21
N LEU A 50 17.46 9.44 0.80
CA LEU A 50 17.42 10.58 1.73
C LEU A 50 17.65 11.92 1.03
N VAL A 51 18.54 11.95 0.03
CA VAL A 51 18.83 13.17 -0.75
C VAL A 51 17.60 13.59 -1.56
N GLU A 52 16.94 12.65 -2.23
CA GLU A 52 15.70 12.93 -2.97
C GLU A 52 14.57 13.36 -2.03
N ALA A 53 14.46 12.74 -0.86
CA ALA A 53 13.46 13.11 0.14
C ALA A 53 13.67 14.53 0.68
N GLU A 54 14.92 14.96 0.88
CA GLU A 54 15.27 16.33 1.27
C GLU A 54 14.85 17.34 0.19
N CYS A 55 15.19 17.08 -1.08
CA CYS A 55 14.80 17.92 -2.20
C CYS A 55 13.27 18.00 -2.34
N MET A 56 12.58 16.86 -2.24
CA MET A 56 11.10 16.82 -2.30
C MET A 56 10.48 17.60 -1.15
N ARG A 57 11.03 17.51 0.06
CA ARG A 57 10.55 18.29 1.20
C ARG A 57 10.72 19.79 0.98
N ALA A 58 11.88 20.22 0.46
CA ALA A 58 12.09 21.62 0.12
C ALA A 58 11.08 22.13 -0.93
N ALA A 59 10.82 21.33 -1.97
CA ALA A 59 9.83 21.66 -3.00
C ALA A 59 8.40 21.77 -2.44
N LEU A 60 7.98 20.80 -1.60
CA LEU A 60 6.67 20.83 -0.94
C LEU A 60 6.53 22.07 -0.06
N HIS A 61 7.56 22.38 0.72
CA HIS A 61 7.54 23.51 1.64
C HIS A 61 7.49 24.86 0.90
N CYS A 62 8.26 25.03 -0.17
CA CYS A 62 8.25 26.24 -0.99
C CYS A 62 6.93 26.48 -1.71
N GLN A 63 6.17 25.42 -2.01
CA GLN A 63 4.88 25.49 -2.72
C GLN A 63 3.67 25.47 -1.78
N THR A 64 3.84 25.81 -0.50
CA THR A 64 2.73 25.83 0.46
C THR A 64 1.64 26.80 0.01
N GLY A 65 0.43 26.28 -0.27
CA GLY A 65 -0.72 27.07 -0.74
C GLY A 65 -0.76 27.29 -2.25
N LEU A 66 0.16 26.67 -3.01
CA LEU A 66 0.20 26.69 -4.47
C LEU A 66 0.22 25.25 -5.01
N PRO A 67 -0.19 25.02 -6.27
CA PRO A 67 -0.02 23.72 -6.92
C PRO A 67 1.45 23.31 -6.94
N LEU A 68 1.73 22.04 -6.62
CA LEU A 68 3.10 21.52 -6.59
C LEU A 68 3.78 21.61 -7.97
N VAL A 69 3.03 21.35 -9.04
CA VAL A 69 3.47 21.49 -10.43
C VAL A 69 2.46 22.41 -11.15
N PRO A 70 2.90 23.52 -11.76
CA PRO A 70 2.00 24.40 -12.51
C PRO A 70 1.27 23.63 -13.62
N ASP A 71 -0.01 23.95 -13.83
CA ASP A 71 -0.89 23.39 -14.86
C ASP A 71 -1.05 21.85 -14.83
N ARG A 72 -0.71 21.22 -13.70
CA ARG A 72 -0.84 19.78 -13.51
C ARG A 72 -1.52 19.47 -12.18
N ASP A 73 -2.46 18.53 -12.23
CA ASP A 73 -3.05 17.95 -11.03
C ASP A 73 -2.07 16.93 -10.43
N THR A 74 -1.07 17.45 -9.72
CA THR A 74 -0.01 16.64 -9.08
C THR A 74 0.00 16.93 -7.60
N ILE A 75 -0.41 15.94 -6.83
CA ILE A 75 -0.46 15.99 -5.37
C ILE A 75 0.54 14.98 -4.84
N ALA A 76 1.38 15.39 -3.88
CA ALA A 76 2.38 14.53 -3.30
C ALA A 76 2.43 14.66 -1.78
N ALA A 77 2.83 13.57 -1.14
CA ALA A 77 3.04 13.49 0.30
C ALA A 77 4.33 12.73 0.58
N LEU A 78 5.15 13.29 1.47
CA LEU A 78 6.38 12.67 1.94
C LEU A 78 6.12 11.99 3.28
N ARG A 79 6.58 10.75 3.43
CA ARG A 79 6.36 9.97 4.65
C ARG A 79 7.52 9.06 5.00
N THR A 80 7.62 8.72 6.28
CA THR A 80 8.51 7.69 6.81
C THR A 80 7.71 6.70 7.64
N GLY A 81 7.68 5.43 7.24
CA GLY A 81 6.84 4.41 7.89
C GLY A 81 5.35 4.82 7.93
N GLN A 82 4.84 5.11 9.12
CA GLN A 82 3.47 5.58 9.33
C GLN A 82 3.34 7.10 9.48
N THR A 83 4.45 7.83 9.53
CA THR A 83 4.45 9.27 9.80
C THR A 83 4.46 10.06 8.50
N LEU A 84 3.44 10.89 8.30
CA LEU A 84 3.44 11.92 7.26
C LEU A 84 4.39 13.05 7.70
N ILE A 85 5.40 13.32 6.86
CA ILE A 85 6.42 14.34 7.12
C ILE A 85 5.96 15.70 6.57
N ASP A 86 5.46 15.69 5.34
CA ASP A 86 5.02 16.89 4.62
C ASP A 86 4.06 16.49 3.49
N ALA A 87 3.25 17.43 3.01
CA ALA A 87 2.32 17.19 1.91
C ALA A 87 1.99 18.48 1.15
N SER A 88 1.68 18.34 -0.14
CA SER A 88 1.21 19.44 -0.96
C SER A 88 -0.20 19.85 -0.54
N THR A 89 -0.62 21.03 -0.99
CA THR A 89 -2.01 21.47 -0.87
C THR A 89 -2.97 20.43 -1.47
N ASP A 90 -4.14 20.29 -0.84
CA ASP A 90 -5.21 19.35 -1.22
C ASP A 90 -4.85 17.85 -1.14
N TYR A 91 -3.79 17.49 -0.41
CA TYR A 91 -3.47 16.09 -0.19
C TYR A 91 -4.55 15.35 0.62
N GLU A 92 -5.14 14.33 0.00
CA GLU A 92 -6.00 13.36 0.69
C GLU A 92 -5.25 12.07 1.03
N PRO A 93 -5.36 11.58 2.29
CA PRO A 93 -4.84 10.28 2.67
C PRO A 93 -5.40 9.13 1.82
N ALA A 94 -4.55 8.14 1.57
CA ALA A 94 -4.96 6.94 0.84
C ALA A 94 -5.91 6.07 1.68
N LYS A 95 -6.76 5.28 1.00
CA LYS A 95 -7.54 4.24 1.66
C LYS A 95 -6.62 3.16 2.23
N ASN A 96 -7.01 2.60 3.38
CA ASN A 96 -6.21 1.64 4.15
C ASN A 96 -5.65 0.49 3.29
N PHE A 97 -6.43 -0.04 2.35
CA PHE A 97 -5.98 -1.18 1.56
C PHE A 97 -4.71 -0.90 0.74
N GLN A 98 -4.73 0.16 -0.08
CA GLN A 98 -3.61 0.48 -0.97
C GLN A 98 -2.39 0.93 -0.16
N ASP A 99 -2.64 1.69 0.90
CA ASP A 99 -1.59 2.19 1.79
C ASP A 99 -0.88 1.06 2.55
N SER A 100 -1.65 0.17 3.18
CA SER A 100 -1.11 -0.99 3.89
C SER A 100 -0.37 -1.93 2.94
N THR A 101 -0.89 -2.16 1.74
CA THR A 101 -0.22 -3.00 0.74
C THR A 101 1.15 -2.42 0.37
N ALA A 102 1.22 -1.13 0.05
CA ALA A 102 2.49 -0.48 -0.30
C ALA A 102 3.48 -0.48 0.87
N LYS A 103 3.00 -0.22 2.10
CA LYS A 103 3.82 -0.32 3.32
C LYS A 103 4.39 -1.73 3.50
N CYS A 104 3.58 -2.77 3.35
CA CYS A 104 4.05 -4.15 3.44
C CYS A 104 5.12 -4.46 2.38
N CYS A 105 4.93 -3.99 1.15
CA CYS A 105 5.94 -4.14 0.09
C CYS A 105 7.26 -3.43 0.45
N TYR A 106 7.22 -2.22 0.99
CA TYR A 106 8.45 -1.52 1.40
C TYR A 106 9.16 -2.21 2.56
N ARG A 107 8.42 -2.76 3.52
CA ARG A 107 9.00 -3.56 4.61
C ARG A 107 9.67 -4.82 4.08
N PHE A 108 9.11 -5.45 3.04
CA PHE A 108 9.71 -6.61 2.38
C PHE A 108 11.00 -6.24 1.64
N LEU A 109 10.98 -5.11 0.92
CA LEU A 109 12.19 -4.52 0.32
C LEU A 109 13.23 -4.18 1.39
N ASP A 110 12.80 -3.73 2.55
CA ASP A 110 13.66 -3.46 3.70
C ASP A 110 14.04 -4.73 4.48
N SER A 111 13.82 -5.93 3.94
CA SER A 111 14.19 -7.21 4.58
C SER A 111 13.66 -7.36 6.02
N GLU A 112 12.50 -6.77 6.33
CA GLU A 112 11.84 -7.01 7.61
C GLU A 112 11.21 -8.40 7.64
N VAL A 113 11.17 -9.02 8.83
CA VAL A 113 10.62 -10.37 9.04
C VAL A 113 9.36 -10.37 9.93
N ASN A 114 9.15 -9.31 10.72
CA ASN A 114 8.11 -9.26 11.74
C ASN A 114 6.79 -8.72 11.18
N TYR A 115 5.97 -9.56 10.56
CA TYR A 115 4.67 -9.17 10.04
C TYR A 115 3.52 -9.58 10.96
N ALA A 116 2.49 -8.73 11.03
CA ALA A 116 1.20 -9.19 11.53
C ALA A 116 0.55 -10.16 10.52
N PRO A 117 -0.30 -11.10 10.95
CA PRO A 117 -1.00 -12.02 10.05
C PRO A 117 -1.80 -11.33 8.93
N SER A 118 -2.39 -10.17 9.24
CA SER A 118 -3.09 -9.32 8.27
C SER A 118 -2.14 -8.74 7.20
N ASP A 119 -0.94 -8.30 7.60
CA ASP A 119 0.06 -7.73 6.71
C ASP A 119 0.61 -8.78 5.72
N LEU A 120 0.79 -10.02 6.18
CA LEU A 120 1.20 -11.14 5.31
C LEU A 120 0.20 -11.36 4.18
N SER A 121 -1.10 -11.21 4.45
CA SER A 121 -2.14 -11.35 3.43
C SER A 121 -2.02 -10.28 2.35
N PHE A 122 -1.71 -9.04 2.72
CA PHE A 122 -1.43 -7.97 1.75
C PHE A 122 -0.19 -8.26 0.91
N LEU A 123 0.91 -8.67 1.56
CA LEU A 123 2.17 -8.95 0.89
C LEU A 123 2.07 -10.13 -0.08
N LEU A 124 1.46 -11.24 0.35
CA LEU A 124 1.24 -12.42 -0.49
C LEU A 124 0.43 -12.05 -1.73
N ARG A 125 -0.59 -11.22 -1.57
CA ARG A 125 -1.43 -10.76 -2.68
C ARG A 125 -0.66 -9.84 -3.62
N ALA A 126 0.19 -8.95 -3.11
CA ALA A 126 0.99 -8.05 -3.94
C ALA A 126 2.04 -8.80 -4.78
N LEU A 127 2.67 -9.83 -4.22
CA LEU A 127 3.77 -10.56 -4.85
C LEU A 127 3.37 -11.87 -5.53
N GLN A 128 2.07 -12.20 -5.57
CA GLN A 128 1.58 -13.51 -6.02
C GLN A 128 1.99 -13.89 -7.45
N ASN A 129 2.25 -12.92 -8.32
CA ASN A 129 2.65 -13.18 -9.71
C ASN A 129 4.09 -13.73 -9.82
N ASN A 130 4.91 -13.58 -8.77
CA ASN A 130 6.25 -14.13 -8.70
C ASN A 130 6.23 -15.51 -8.02
N SER A 131 7.05 -16.46 -8.47
CA SER A 131 7.19 -17.75 -7.77
C SER A 131 7.77 -17.56 -6.36
N CYS A 132 7.51 -18.51 -5.46
CA CYS A 132 8.07 -18.48 -4.10
C CYS A 132 9.61 -18.46 -4.14
N GLU A 133 10.21 -19.22 -5.04
CA GLU A 133 11.66 -19.25 -5.27
C GLU A 133 12.21 -17.86 -5.64
N LYS A 134 11.60 -17.17 -6.61
CA LYS A 134 12.04 -15.82 -7.02
C LYS A 134 11.94 -14.82 -5.86
N ARG A 135 10.87 -14.90 -5.06
CA ARG A 135 10.69 -14.04 -3.88
C ARG A 135 11.76 -14.32 -2.82
N ALA A 136 12.07 -15.59 -2.58
CA ALA A 136 13.10 -15.99 -1.61
C ALA A 136 14.49 -15.54 -2.05
N ASN A 137 14.86 -15.77 -3.32
CA ASN A 137 16.14 -15.35 -3.86
C ASN A 137 16.31 -13.83 -3.78
N PHE A 138 15.30 -13.07 -4.22
CA PHE A 138 15.29 -11.61 -4.09
C PHE A 138 15.50 -11.16 -2.63
N PHE A 139 14.77 -11.76 -1.69
CA PHE A 139 14.87 -11.40 -0.28
C PHE A 139 16.27 -11.67 0.28
N ILE A 140 16.86 -12.82 -0.04
CA ILE A 140 18.21 -13.21 0.40
C ILE A 140 19.26 -12.27 -0.22
N GLU A 141 19.17 -11.99 -1.52
CA GLU A 141 20.08 -11.10 -2.22
C GLU A 141 20.06 -9.69 -1.64
N VAL A 142 18.86 -9.10 -1.46
CA VAL A 142 18.71 -7.77 -0.86
C VAL A 142 19.28 -7.77 0.57
N ARG A 143 18.96 -8.78 1.36
CA ARG A 143 19.43 -8.92 2.75
C ARG A 143 20.96 -9.03 2.83
N SER A 144 21.59 -9.73 1.88
CA SER A 144 23.05 -9.91 1.82
C SER A 144 23.81 -8.62 1.50
N ASN A 145 23.18 -7.70 0.78
CA ASN A 145 23.75 -6.40 0.41
C ASN A 145 23.60 -5.32 1.51
N ARG A 146 22.96 -5.64 2.64
CA ARG A 146 22.75 -4.65 3.71
C ARG A 146 24.02 -4.47 4.53
N ARG A 147 24.45 -3.21 4.64
CA ARG A 147 25.66 -2.80 5.37
C ARG A 147 25.63 -3.14 6.87
N ARG A 148 24.44 -3.20 7.49
CA ARG A 148 24.27 -3.60 8.90
C ARG A 148 23.80 -5.06 8.93
N LYS A 149 24.57 -5.91 9.61
CA LYS A 149 24.20 -7.32 9.84
C LYS A 149 22.92 -7.35 10.66
N GLN A 150 21.81 -7.80 10.06
CA GLN A 150 20.57 -8.00 10.79
C GLN A 150 20.74 -9.20 11.72
N THR A 151 20.40 -9.04 12.99
CA THR A 151 20.28 -10.13 13.95
C THR A 151 19.16 -11.06 13.49
N ASP A 152 19.43 -12.36 13.43
CA ASP A 152 18.36 -13.33 13.23
C ASP A 152 17.42 -13.33 14.45
N PRO A 153 16.10 -13.48 14.25
CA PRO A 153 15.12 -13.53 15.33
C PRO A 153 15.30 -14.73 16.26
#